data_AF-A0A9E6CQ24-F1
#
_entry.id   AF-A0A9E6CQ24-F1
#
_cell.length_a   1.000
_cell.length_b   1.000
_cell.length_c   1.000
_cell.angle_alpha   90.00
_cell.angle_beta   90.00
_cell.angle_gamma   90.00
#
_symmetry.space_group_name_H-M   'P 1'
#
loop_
_entity.id
_entity.type
_entity.pdbx_description
1 polymer ?
#
loop_
_entity_poly.entity_id
_entity_poly.type
_entity_poly.pdbx_seq_one_letter_code
_entity_poly.pdbx_strand_id
1 'polypeptide(L)' 'SRIYATGKFAESVAAGAREEDMNSGNIILGTKEAIYESIIGWLDPGDWVLVKGSRSMAMDKIAKKLLEWANG' A
#
# COMPACT_ATOMS: atom_id res chain seq x y z
N SER A 1 -7.37 5.50 -7.94
CA SER A 1 -6.90 4.47 -7.00
C SER A 1 -5.38 4.37 -7.08
N ARG A 2 -4.72 3.86 -6.03
CA ARG A 2 -3.26 3.62 -5.99
C ARG A 2 -2.99 2.20 -5.51
N ILE A 3 -1.90 1.59 -5.97
CA ILE A 3 -1.41 0.30 -5.49
C ILE A 3 -0.05 0.50 -4.83
N TYR A 4 0.09 -0.08 -3.64
CA TYR A 4 1.34 -0.13 -2.90
C TYR A 4 1.79 -1.58 -2.79
N ALA A 5 3.03 -1.88 -3.17
CA ALA A 5 3.58 -3.23 -3.07
C ALA A 5 4.98 -3.26 -2.45
N THR A 6 5.22 -4.28 -1.62
CA THR A 6 6.48 -4.52 -0.92
C THR A 6 6.83 -6.00 -0.94
N GLY A 7 8.12 -6.32 -0.89
CA GLY A 7 8.64 -7.68 -0.83
C GLY A 7 9.01 -8.27 -2.20
N LYS A 8 9.32 -9.56 -2.22
CA LYS A 8 9.94 -10.24 -3.36
C LYS A 8 9.17 -10.11 -4.68
N PHE A 9 7.83 -10.08 -4.61
CA PHE A 9 6.96 -10.05 -5.79
C PHE A 9 6.39 -8.65 -6.08
N ALA A 10 6.92 -7.59 -5.45
CA ALA A 10 6.41 -6.23 -5.62
C ALA A 10 6.47 -5.78 -7.09
N GLU A 11 7.58 -6.07 -7.78
CA GLU A 11 7.74 -5.76 -9.20
C GLU A 11 6.74 -6.52 -10.08
N SER A 12 6.45 -7.79 -9.78
CA SER A 12 5.47 -8.57 -10.53
C SER A 12 4.05 -7.99 -10.38
N VAL A 13 3.70 -7.50 -9.18
CA VAL A 13 2.43 -6.80 -8.95
C VAL A 13 2.38 -5.50 -9.73
N ALA A 14 3.47 -4.72 -9.72
CA ALA A 14 3.55 -3.48 -10.48
C ALA A 14 3.46 -3.72 -11.99
N ALA A 15 4.11 -4.77 -12.50
CA ALA A 15 4.03 -5.15 -13.91
C ALA A 15 2.58 -5.46 -14.32
N GLY A 16 1.88 -6.33 -13.58
CA GLY A 16 0.47 -6.64 -13.90
C GLY A 16 -0.45 -5.42 -13.81
N ALA A 17 -0.22 -4.52 -12.85
CA ALA A 17 -0.99 -3.28 -12.78
C ALA A 17 -0.75 -2.36 -14.00
N ARG A 18 0.49 -2.28 -14.50
CA ARG A 18 0.82 -1.51 -15.72
C ARG A 18 0.25 -2.15 -16.98
N GLU A 19 0.27 -3.48 -17.07
CA GLU A 19 -0.31 -4.24 -18.18
C GLU A 19 -1.82 -3.99 -18.33
N GLU A 20 -2.51 -3.73 -17.21
CA GLU A 20 -3.92 -3.36 -17.14
C GLU A 20 -4.14 -1.82 -17.11
N ASP A 21 -3.24 -1.05 -17.75
CA ASP A 21 -3.33 0.40 -17.96
C ASP A 21 -3.40 1.28 -16.69
N MET A 22 -3.00 0.78 -15.52
CA MET A 22 -2.84 1.64 -14.35
C MET A 22 -1.69 2.62 -14.55
N ASN A 23 -1.97 3.91 -14.34
CA ASN A 23 -0.94 4.96 -14.40
C ASN A 23 0.23 4.65 -13.45
N SER A 24 1.45 4.63 -13.98
CA SER A 24 2.68 4.34 -13.23
C SER A 24 2.88 5.24 -12.00
N GLY A 25 2.39 6.49 -12.01
CA GLY A 25 2.43 7.39 -10.85
C GLY A 25 1.53 6.96 -9.68
N ASN A 26 0.60 6.04 -9.93
CA ASN A 26 -0.27 5.43 -8.92
C ASN A 26 0.23 4.05 -8.45
N ILE A 27 1.38 3.58 -8.94
CA ILE A 27 2.00 2.31 -8.55
C ILE A 27 3.27 2.61 -7.75
N ILE A 28 3.21 2.38 -6.44
CA ILE A 28 4.29 2.71 -5.52
C ILE A 28 4.91 1.40 -5.00
N LEU A 29 6.22 1.28 -5.19
CA LEU A 29 7.02 0.20 -4.61
C LEU A 29 7.90 0.77 -3.50
N GLY A 30 8.05 0.03 -2.40
CA GLY A 30 8.88 0.50 -1.30
C GLY A 30 8.88 -0.44 -0.11
N THR A 31 9.54 0.00 0.96
CA THR A 31 9.46 -0.67 2.26
C THR A 31 8.08 -0.45 2.88
N LYS A 32 7.74 -1.26 3.88
CA LYS A 32 6.50 -1.10 4.65
C LYS A 32 6.38 0.29 5.26
N GLU A 33 7.50 0.82 5.73
CA GLU A 33 7.61 2.15 6.34
C GLU A 33 7.39 3.24 5.29
N ALA A 34 8.06 3.18 4.14
CA ALA A 34 7.89 4.16 3.07
C ALA A 34 6.46 4.14 2.50
N ILE A 35 5.86 2.95 2.37
CA ILE A 35 4.46 2.80 1.98
C ILE A 35 3.53 3.44 3.00
N TYR A 36 3.74 3.19 4.30
CA TYR A 36 2.94 3.78 5.36
C TYR A 36 3.00 5.32 5.33
N GLU A 37 4.20 5.91 5.30
CA GLU A 37 4.38 7.37 5.24
C GLU A 37 3.73 7.97 3.98
N SER A 38 3.88 7.29 2.84
CA SER A 38 3.21 7.71 1.61
C SER A 38 1.70 7.69 1.76
N ILE A 39 1.11 6.63 2.33
CA ILE A 39 -0.34 6.49 2.50
C ILE A 39 -0.91 7.62 3.37
N ILE A 40 -0.35 7.84 4.57
CA ILE A 40 -0.88 8.84 5.51
C ILE A 40 -0.68 10.29 5.02
N GLY A 41 0.20 10.50 4.05
CA GLY A 41 0.45 11.83 3.47
C GLY A 41 -0.61 12.32 2.49
N TRP A 42 -1.58 11.48 2.08
CA TRP A 42 -2.63 11.89 1.14
C TRP A 42 -4.02 11.34 1.45
N LEU A 43 -4.18 10.39 2.39
CA LEU A 43 -5.50 9.86 2.73
C LEU A 43 -6.39 10.96 3.31
N ASP A 44 -7.63 11.03 2.81
CA ASP A 44 -8.67 11.91 3.32
C ASP A 44 -9.81 11.12 4.00
N PRO A 45 -10.59 11.76 4.90
CA PRO A 45 -11.77 11.16 5.47
C PRO A 45 -12.76 10.68 4.40
N GLY A 46 -13.12 9.40 4.46
CA GLY A 46 -13.99 8.75 3.46
C GLY A 46 -13.24 7.87 2.45
N ASP A 47 -11.91 7.95 2.40
CA ASP A 47 -11.09 7.03 1.62
C ASP A 47 -11.08 5.63 2.21
N TRP A 48 -10.87 4.64 1.34
CA TRP A 48 -10.80 3.23 1.70
C TRP A 48 -9.42 2.66 1.43
N VAL A 49 -8.86 1.96 2.42
CA VAL A 49 -7.60 1.23 2.29
C VAL A 49 -7.82 -0.27 2.44
N LEU A 50 -7.49 -1.03 1.40
CA LEU A 50 -7.41 -2.49 1.47
C LEU A 50 -5.97 -2.93 1.75
N VAL A 51 -5.77 -3.59 2.88
CA VAL A 51 -4.47 -4.20 3.22
C VAL A 51 -4.52 -5.70 2.96
N LYS A 52 -3.62 -6.20 2.11
CA LYS A 52 -3.50 -7.63 1.81
C LYS A 52 -2.06 -8.11 1.96
N GLY A 53 -1.89 -9.30 2.55
CA GLY A 53 -0.62 -10.02 2.60
C GLY A 53 -0.80 -11.45 3.07
N SER A 54 0.29 -12.24 3.03
CA SER A 54 0.37 -13.52 3.72
C SER A 54 0.70 -13.30 5.20
N ARG A 55 0.54 -14.35 6.02
CA ARG A 55 0.83 -14.26 7.46
C ARG A 55 2.28 -13.86 7.76
N SER A 56 3.25 -14.40 7.01
CA SER A 56 4.67 -14.09 7.19
C SER A 56 5.03 -12.65 6.82
N MET A 57 4.21 -11.99 6.00
CA MET A 57 4.44 -10.59 5.63
C MET A 57 4.10 -9.63 6.77
N ALA A 58 3.41 -10.06 7.82
CA ALA A 58 3.03 -9.23 8.96
C ALA A 58 2.35 -7.90 8.53
N MET A 59 1.45 -7.96 7.54
CA MET A 59 0.74 -6.78 7.02
C MET A 59 -0.30 -6.25 8.01
N ASP A 60 -0.71 -7.07 8.99
CA ASP A 60 -1.50 -6.66 10.14
C ASP A 60 -0.83 -5.51 10.91
N LYS A 61 0.50 -5.45 10.93
CA LYS A 61 1.24 -4.34 11.54
C LYS A 61 1.00 -3.01 10.83
N ILE A 62 0.96 -3.00 9.49
CA ILE A 62 0.62 -1.78 8.73
C ILE A 62 -0.84 -1.41 8.98
N ALA A 63 -1.75 -2.39 8.92
CA ALA A 63 -3.17 -2.13 9.15
C ALA A 63 -3.40 -1.51 10.54
N LYS A 64 -2.73 -2.03 11.58
CA LYS A 64 -2.79 -1.47 12.93
C LYS A 64 -2.25 -0.04 12.99
N LYS A 65 -1.09 0.25 12.39
CA LYS A 65 -0.55 1.62 12.34
C LYS A 65 -1.49 2.61 11.64
N LEU A 66 -2.14 2.19 10.54
CA LEU A 66 -3.11 3.04 9.82
C LEU A 66 -4.36 3.30 10.67
N LEU A 67 -4.84 2.28 11.40
CA LEU A 67 -5.97 2.45 12.33
C LEU A 67 -5.60 3.36 13.51
N GLU A 68 -4.38 3.25 14.04
CA GLU A 68 -3.89 4.14 15.10
C GLU A 68 -3.79 5.59 14.61
N TRP A 69 -3.24 5.80 13.40
CA TRP A 69 -3.18 7.10 12.75
C TRP A 69 -4.57 7.70 12.52
N ALA A 70 -5.54 6.91 12.04
CA ALA A 70 -6.89 7.39 11.75
C ALA A 70 -7.73 7.74 13.00
N ASN A 71 -7.34 7.25 14.18
CA ASN A 71 -8.02 7.49 15.45
C ASN A 71 -7.34 8.56 16.31
N GLY A 72 -6.19 9.10 15.89
CA GLY A 72 -5.46 10.17 16.58
C GLY A 72 -5.81 11.54 16.02
#